data_AF-A0A925G9N9-F1
#
_entry.id   AF-A0A925G9N9-F1
#
_cell.length_a   1.000
_cell.length_b   1.000
_cell.length_c   1.000
_cell.angle_alpha   90.00
_cell.angle_beta   90.00
_cell.angle_gamma   90.00
#
_symmetry.space_group_name_H-M   'P 1'
#
loop_
_entity.id
_entity.type
_entity.pdbx_description
1 polymer ?
#
loop_
_entity_poly.entity_id
_entity_poly.type
_entity_poly.pdbx_seq_one_letter_code
_entity_poly.pdbx_strand_id
1 'polypeptide(L)'
;LLNDPGDKIIQPGIKNPGLAIGISANYKLHRGWYLLGNLKDLGFIKWKKDPYTYRFDESLHFDKNTTNKQDNSFDNKISNDLLDAAETKSFITPINGKAELLITKNLRNYQPTLLLTKNLINRGGIIALTNALQHRAFNFSLTNAYNLDKYFMHGGQFMIKSPNTEFYLGSDHLFKSYYVAKGLKTENEHIGKGNTAASVYLGFSLKFGRVQQRWQNASIIPMDDKKVGFFKRVFLKIFKKKKKPGGQDERE
;
A
#
# COMPACT_ATOMS: atom_id res chain seq x y z
N LEU A 1 -18.83 -12.49 -47.60
CA LEU A 1 -17.52 -12.91 -47.03
C LEU A 1 -17.43 -12.33 -45.62
N LEU A 2 -17.82 -13.16 -44.66
CA LEU A 2 -17.80 -12.86 -43.23
C LEU A 2 -16.34 -12.78 -42.76
N ASN A 3 -15.89 -11.60 -42.33
CA ASN A 3 -14.68 -11.49 -41.51
C ASN A 3 -15.12 -11.47 -40.05
N ASP A 4 -14.89 -12.60 -39.42
CA ASP A 4 -15.17 -12.95 -38.04
C ASP A 4 -14.45 -12.00 -37.06
N PRO A 5 -15.16 -11.27 -36.17
CA PRO A 5 -14.55 -10.46 -35.11
C PRO A 5 -14.17 -11.31 -33.88
N GLY A 6 -13.83 -12.59 -34.07
CA GLY A 6 -13.74 -13.60 -33.02
C GLY A 6 -12.37 -13.85 -32.37
N ASP A 7 -11.24 -13.39 -32.94
CA ASP A 7 -9.92 -13.94 -32.55
C ASP A 7 -8.87 -12.93 -32.04
N LYS A 8 -9.25 -11.69 -31.71
CA LYS A 8 -8.31 -10.66 -31.17
C LYS A 8 -8.56 -10.21 -29.74
N ILE A 9 -9.28 -11.01 -28.96
CA ILE A 9 -9.42 -10.81 -27.51
C ILE A 9 -8.98 -12.11 -26.87
N ILE A 10 -7.69 -12.22 -26.53
CA ILE A 10 -7.02 -13.07 -25.52
C ILE A 10 -5.56 -13.25 -25.98
N GLN A 11 -4.80 -12.16 -25.95
CA GLN A 11 -3.39 -12.28 -25.58
C GLN A 11 -3.21 -11.28 -24.43
N PRO A 12 -3.01 -11.73 -23.18
CA PRO A 12 -2.58 -10.84 -22.11
C PRO A 12 -1.17 -10.36 -22.47
N GLY A 13 -1.08 -9.31 -23.27
CA GLY A 13 0.18 -8.72 -23.67
C GLY A 13 0.78 -8.01 -22.47
N ILE A 14 1.90 -8.52 -21.95
CA ILE A 14 2.75 -7.80 -20.98
C ILE A 14 3.39 -6.62 -21.74
N LYS A 15 2.61 -5.55 -21.95
CA LYS A 15 3.03 -4.36 -22.70
C LYS A 15 4.14 -3.62 -21.95
N ASN A 16 4.06 -3.59 -20.62
CA ASN A 16 5.02 -2.91 -19.75
C ASN A 16 5.44 -3.84 -18.59
N PRO A 17 6.52 -4.63 -18.75
CA PRO A 17 6.98 -5.51 -17.68
C PRO A 17 7.51 -4.69 -16.50
N GLY A 18 7.18 -5.13 -15.29
CA GLY A 18 7.67 -4.55 -14.06
C GLY A 18 7.99 -5.63 -13.03
N LEU A 19 8.86 -5.29 -12.08
CA LEU A 19 9.22 -6.16 -10.97
C LEU A 19 9.18 -5.36 -9.68
N ALA A 20 8.56 -5.95 -8.66
CA ALA A 20 8.46 -5.41 -7.31
C ALA A 20 8.88 -6.49 -6.31
N ILE A 21 9.65 -6.08 -5.30
CA ILE A 21 10.00 -6.92 -4.16
C ILE A 21 9.43 -6.34 -2.87
N GLY A 22 9.02 -7.24 -1.98
CA GLY A 22 8.57 -6.91 -0.64
C GLY A 22 9.35 -7.73 0.39
N ILE A 23 9.78 -7.08 1.46
CA ILE A 23 10.48 -7.71 2.59
C ILE A 23 9.64 -7.45 3.83
N SER A 24 9.41 -8.49 4.63
CA SER A 24 8.65 -8.40 5.87
C SER A 24 9.40 -9.10 7.00
N ALA A 25 9.47 -8.46 8.15
CA ALA A 25 10.12 -9.00 9.35
C ALA A 25 9.18 -8.84 10.54
N ASN A 26 8.94 -9.92 11.26
CA ASN A 26 8.15 -9.89 12.48
C ASN A 26 8.98 -10.32 13.69
N TYR A 27 8.66 -9.77 14.85
CA TYR A 27 9.30 -10.10 16.11
C TYR A 27 8.29 -10.07 17.25
N LYS A 28 8.21 -11.19 17.98
CA LYS A 28 7.40 -11.32 19.18
C LYS A 28 8.28 -11.05 20.40
N LEU A 29 7.99 -9.97 21.10
CA LEU A 29 8.66 -9.57 22.33
C LEU A 29 8.05 -10.29 23.54
N HIS A 30 8.83 -10.32 24.63
CA HIS A 30 8.34 -10.77 25.93
C HIS A 30 7.13 -9.92 26.37
N ARG A 31 6.24 -10.53 27.16
CA ARG A 31 5.01 -9.90 27.69
C ARG A 31 3.95 -9.55 26.62
N GLY A 32 3.91 -10.26 25.50
CA GLY A 32 2.79 -10.15 24.54
C GLY A 32 2.86 -8.93 23.60
N TRP A 33 4.03 -8.31 23.46
CA TRP A 33 4.26 -7.31 22.41
C TRP A 33 4.60 -8.00 21.08
N TYR A 34 4.08 -7.47 19.98
CA TYR A 34 4.31 -7.96 18.63
C TYR A 34 4.66 -6.79 17.71
N LEU A 35 5.76 -6.94 16.98
CA LEU A 35 6.27 -5.96 16.03
C LEU A 35 6.30 -6.60 14.66
N LEU A 36 5.82 -5.89 13.65
CA LEU A 36 5.91 -6.30 12.25
C LEU A 36 6.33 -5.09 11.42
N GLY A 37 7.50 -5.17 10.79
CA GLY A 37 7.97 -4.20 9.82
C GLY A 37 7.83 -4.78 8.42
N ASN A 38 7.21 -4.04 7.50
CA ASN A 38 7.13 -4.40 6.09
C ASN A 38 7.74 -3.28 5.24
N LEU A 39 8.39 -3.67 4.16
CA LEU A 39 8.84 -2.81 3.09
C LEU A 39 8.33 -3.43 1.81
N LYS A 40 7.31 -2.84 1.19
CA LYS A 40 6.60 -3.39 0.03
C LYS A 40 6.80 -2.49 -1.18
N ASP A 41 6.50 -3.04 -2.35
CA ASP A 41 6.45 -2.31 -3.61
C ASP A 41 7.76 -1.59 -3.94
N LEU A 42 8.91 -2.20 -3.63
CA LEU A 42 10.22 -1.74 -4.08
C LEU A 42 10.49 -2.30 -5.46
N GLY A 43 10.52 -1.47 -6.49
CA GLY A 43 10.65 -1.99 -7.83
C GLY A 43 10.63 -0.94 -8.92
N PHE A 44 10.42 -1.39 -10.15
CA PHE A 44 10.33 -0.54 -11.31
C PHE A 44 9.40 -1.14 -12.36
N ILE A 45 8.86 -0.27 -13.21
CA ILE A 45 8.11 -0.61 -14.42
C ILE A 45 8.94 -0.12 -15.61
N LYS A 46 9.15 -1.00 -16.59
CA LYS A 46 9.73 -0.63 -17.89
C LYS A 46 8.60 -0.38 -18.88
N TRP A 47 8.50 0.86 -19.35
CA TRP A 47 7.54 1.25 -20.37
C TRP A 47 8.13 1.00 -21.75
N LYS A 48 7.42 0.25 -22.61
CA LYS A 48 7.78 0.13 -24.03
C LYS A 48 7.40 1.42 -24.76
N LYS A 49 8.02 1.65 -25.93
CA LYS A 49 7.80 2.79 -26.83
C LYS A 49 6.30 2.99 -27.10
N ASP A 50 5.66 3.89 -26.35
CA ASP A 50 4.34 4.52 -26.53
C ASP A 50 3.86 5.08 -25.19
N PRO A 51 4.56 6.09 -24.66
CA PRO A 51 3.75 7.23 -24.26
C PRO A 51 4.37 8.52 -24.80
N TYR A 52 3.53 9.34 -25.42
CA TYR A 52 3.85 10.69 -25.85
C TYR A 52 4.46 11.48 -24.69
N THR A 53 5.77 11.65 -24.67
CA THR A 53 6.45 12.61 -23.80
C THR A 53 6.68 13.88 -24.61
N TYR A 54 5.83 14.88 -24.43
CA TYR A 54 6.06 16.21 -25.00
C TYR A 54 7.20 16.89 -24.25
N ARG A 55 8.36 17.03 -24.90
CA ARG A 55 9.48 17.81 -24.39
C ARG A 55 9.45 19.18 -25.08
N PHE A 56 8.82 20.17 -24.45
CA PHE A 56 8.85 21.55 -24.94
C PHE A 56 10.21 22.15 -24.58
N ASP A 57 11.20 21.98 -25.44
CA ASP A 57 12.55 22.55 -25.27
C ASP A 57 13.09 23.16 -26.56
N GLU A 58 12.20 23.71 -27.41
CA GLU A 58 12.59 24.51 -28.56
C GLU A 58 11.81 25.83 -28.58
N SER A 59 12.54 26.92 -28.62
CA SER A 59 12.02 28.26 -28.86
C SER A 59 11.54 28.34 -30.31
N LEU A 60 10.22 28.33 -30.51
CA LEU A 60 9.59 28.53 -31.81
C LEU A 60 9.97 29.91 -32.37
N HIS A 61 10.80 29.94 -33.41
CA HIS A 61 11.07 31.16 -34.17
C HIS A 61 10.03 31.31 -35.29
N PHE A 62 9.20 32.34 -35.17
CA PHE A 62 8.21 32.71 -36.17
C PHE A 62 8.80 33.72 -37.15
N ASP A 63 9.09 33.28 -38.38
CA ASP A 63 9.39 34.21 -39.47
C ASP A 63 8.08 34.87 -39.97
N LYS A 64 7.90 36.14 -39.61
CA LYS A 64 6.82 37.00 -40.10
C LYS A 64 7.07 37.37 -41.56
N ASN A 65 6.86 36.45 -42.49
CA ASN A 65 6.65 36.87 -43.88
C ASN A 65 5.96 35.80 -44.74
N THR A 66 4.64 35.65 -44.63
CA THR A 66 3.82 35.08 -45.71
C THR A 66 2.37 35.56 -45.59
N THR A 67 2.09 36.72 -46.17
CA THR A 67 0.74 37.14 -46.55
C THR A 67 0.23 36.27 -47.70
N ASN A 68 -1.02 35.80 -47.56
CA ASN A 68 -1.91 35.28 -48.62
C ASN A 68 -1.57 33.91 -49.23
N LYS A 69 -1.96 32.83 -48.53
CA LYS A 69 -2.76 31.68 -49.06
C LYS A 69 -2.77 30.50 -48.07
N GLN A 70 -3.99 30.10 -47.70
CA GLN A 70 -4.40 28.71 -47.48
C GLN A 70 -4.09 28.04 -46.11
N ASP A 71 -5.08 28.17 -45.22
CA ASP A 71 -5.25 27.63 -43.86
C ASP A 71 -5.11 26.10 -43.66
N ASN A 72 -4.71 25.31 -44.66
CA ASN A 72 -4.53 23.85 -44.46
C ASN A 72 -3.07 23.39 -44.44
N SER A 73 -2.11 24.29 -44.70
CA SER A 73 -0.68 23.96 -44.66
C SER A 73 -0.02 24.25 -43.31
N PHE A 74 -0.65 25.08 -42.47
CA PHE A 74 -0.07 25.55 -41.20
C PHE A 74 -0.30 24.51 -40.09
N ASP A 75 -1.53 24.01 -39.93
CA ASP A 75 -1.86 22.94 -38.98
C ASP A 75 -1.14 21.62 -39.28
N ASN A 76 -0.94 21.31 -40.56
CA ASN A 76 -0.22 20.10 -40.97
C ASN A 76 1.29 20.20 -40.72
N LYS A 77 1.90 21.38 -40.86
CA LYS A 77 3.32 21.57 -40.53
C LYS A 77 3.54 21.57 -39.01
N ILE A 78 2.69 22.25 -38.25
CA ILE A 78 2.75 22.21 -36.79
C ILE A 78 2.54 20.78 -36.28
N SER A 79 1.56 20.05 -36.82
CA SER A 79 1.33 18.65 -36.42
C SER A 79 2.49 17.74 -36.81
N ASN A 80 3.09 17.92 -37.99
CA ASN A 80 4.21 17.09 -38.43
C ASN A 80 5.50 17.40 -37.67
N ASP A 81 5.81 18.66 -37.39
CA ASP A 81 6.97 19.05 -36.57
C ASP A 81 6.80 18.61 -35.10
N LEU A 82 5.55 18.62 -34.57
CA LEU A 82 5.23 18.09 -33.24
C LEU A 82 5.33 16.55 -33.17
N LEU A 83 5.08 15.86 -34.28
CA LEU A 83 5.19 14.39 -34.41
C LEU A 83 6.62 13.94 -34.66
N ASP A 84 7.42 14.71 -35.42
CA ASP A 84 8.84 14.44 -35.68
C ASP A 84 9.73 14.72 -34.45
N ALA A 85 9.33 15.65 -33.58
CA ALA A 85 9.97 15.89 -32.28
C ALA A 85 9.63 14.85 -31.20
N ALA A 86 8.67 13.95 -31.47
CA ALA A 86 8.24 12.92 -30.52
C ALA A 86 9.18 11.70 -30.56
N GLU A 87 10.29 11.76 -29.83
CA GLU A 87 11.16 10.59 -29.66
C GLU A 87 10.47 9.49 -28.84
N THR A 88 10.07 8.42 -29.51
CA THR A 88 9.56 7.20 -28.86
C THR A 88 10.71 6.46 -28.17
N LYS A 89 11.02 6.81 -26.92
CA LYS A 89 12.03 6.13 -26.09
C LYS A 89 11.37 5.32 -24.98
N SER A 90 11.87 4.11 -24.76
CA SER A 90 11.49 3.31 -23.60
C SER A 90 12.15 3.88 -22.35
N PHE A 91 11.41 3.97 -21.24
CA PHE A 91 11.95 4.46 -19.97
C PHE A 91 11.53 3.57 -18.80
N ILE A 92 12.27 3.69 -17.70
CA ILE A 92 12.05 2.91 -16.47
C ILE A 92 11.56 3.88 -15.40
N THR A 93 10.40 3.61 -14.81
CA THR A 93 9.88 4.37 -13.67
C THR A 93 9.96 3.54 -12.40
N PRO A 94 10.52 4.06 -11.30
CA PRO A 94 10.43 3.39 -10.01
C PRO A 94 8.96 3.36 -9.55
N ILE A 95 8.55 2.27 -8.91
CA ILE A 95 7.24 2.23 -8.24
C ILE A 95 7.36 2.85 -6.85
N ASN A 96 6.26 3.44 -6.38
CA ASN A 96 6.21 4.06 -5.05
C ASN A 96 6.14 2.98 -3.97
N GLY A 97 7.30 2.62 -3.44
CA GLY A 97 7.40 1.69 -2.33
C GLY A 97 6.78 2.22 -1.04
N LYS A 98 6.46 1.32 -0.12
CA LYS A 98 5.81 1.61 1.16
C LYS A 98 6.55 0.94 2.30
N ALA A 99 6.83 1.71 3.35
CA ALA A 99 7.31 1.21 4.62
C ALA A 99 6.14 1.17 5.62
N GLU A 100 5.93 0.03 6.26
CA GLU A 100 4.88 -0.17 7.26
C GLU A 100 5.52 -0.69 8.56
N LEU A 101 5.07 -0.16 9.69
CA LEU A 101 5.39 -0.66 11.02
C LEU A 101 4.10 -0.88 11.79
N LEU A 102 3.89 -2.12 12.22
CA LEU A 102 2.75 -2.53 13.03
C LEU A 102 3.25 -2.95 14.41
N ILE A 103 2.68 -2.34 15.44
CA ILE A 103 3.00 -2.57 16.84
C ILE A 103 1.71 -2.99 17.53
N THR A 104 1.63 -4.24 17.97
CA THR A 104 0.47 -4.77 18.69
C THR A 104 0.86 -5.16 20.10
N LYS A 105 0.00 -4.87 21.06
CA LYS A 105 0.11 -5.37 22.43
C LYS A 105 -1.07 -6.29 22.71
N ASN A 106 -0.79 -7.55 23.00
CA ASN A 106 -1.82 -8.53 23.32
C ASN A 106 -2.05 -8.59 24.84
N LEU A 107 -3.24 -8.16 25.27
CA LEU A 107 -3.72 -8.14 26.65
C LEU A 107 -4.92 -9.08 26.81
N ARG A 108 -4.80 -10.34 26.34
CA ARG A 108 -5.80 -11.42 26.42
C ARG A 108 -7.12 -11.13 25.71
N ASN A 109 -7.92 -10.21 26.25
CA ASN A 109 -9.21 -9.77 25.73
C ASN A 109 -9.14 -8.41 25.04
N TYR A 110 -8.02 -7.70 25.14
CA TYR A 110 -7.82 -6.40 24.52
C TYR A 110 -6.51 -6.39 23.72
N GLN A 111 -6.55 -5.83 22.51
CA GLN A 111 -5.45 -5.83 21.54
C GLN A 111 -5.35 -4.45 20.87
N PRO A 112 -4.72 -3.47 21.54
CA PRO A 112 -4.35 -2.23 20.87
C PRO A 112 -3.24 -2.49 19.86
N THR A 113 -3.43 -1.96 18.66
CA THR A 113 -2.52 -2.06 17.52
C THR A 113 -2.30 -0.68 16.92
N LEU A 114 -1.05 -0.28 16.81
CA LEU A 114 -0.63 0.92 16.10
C LEU A 114 -0.02 0.50 14.77
N LEU A 115 -0.55 1.05 13.68
CA LEU A 115 -0.04 0.90 12.32
C LEU A 115 0.49 2.25 11.86
N LEU A 116 1.75 2.28 11.45
CA LEU A 116 2.41 3.43 10.85
C LEU A 116 2.81 3.05 9.43
N THR A 117 2.31 3.77 8.43
CA THR A 117 2.63 3.54 7.03
C THR A 117 3.16 4.84 6.43
N LYS A 118 4.27 4.76 5.69
CA LYS A 118 4.87 5.87 4.97
C LYS A 118 5.21 5.44 3.55
N ASN A 119 4.80 6.24 2.58
CA ASN A 119 5.25 6.09 1.20
C ASN A 119 6.71 6.54 1.08
N LEU A 120 7.52 5.82 0.32
CA LEU A 120 8.95 6.10 0.20
C LEU A 120 9.24 7.27 -0.75
N ILE A 121 8.46 7.38 -1.82
CA ILE A 121 8.62 8.43 -2.84
C ILE A 121 7.61 9.56 -2.60
N ASN A 122 6.34 9.21 -2.40
CA ASN A 122 5.29 10.21 -2.20
C ASN A 122 5.25 10.71 -0.74
N ARG A 123 4.78 11.94 -0.52
CA ARG A 123 4.67 12.53 0.83
C ARG A 123 3.54 11.94 1.71
N GLY A 124 2.77 10.99 1.17
CA GLY A 124 1.65 10.37 1.87
C GLY A 124 2.05 9.31 2.91
N GLY A 125 1.14 9.06 3.84
CA GLY A 125 1.29 8.05 4.88
C GLY A 125 0.08 8.03 5.80
N ILE A 126 -0.04 6.97 6.60
CA ILE A 126 -1.20 6.74 7.45
C ILE A 126 -0.70 6.33 8.84
N ILE A 127 -1.30 6.93 9.87
CA ILE A 127 -1.13 6.56 11.27
C ILE A 127 -2.48 6.03 11.72
N ALA A 128 -2.61 4.73 11.94
CA ALA A 128 -3.84 4.11 12.40
C ALA A 128 -3.67 3.45 13.77
N LEU A 129 -4.54 3.79 14.71
CA LEU A 129 -4.65 3.17 16.01
C LEU A 129 -5.94 2.36 16.07
N THR A 130 -5.81 1.04 16.12
CA THR A 130 -6.92 0.09 16.21
C THR A 130 -6.96 -0.54 17.60
N ASN A 131 -8.09 -0.42 18.25
CA ASN A 131 -8.38 -0.98 19.56
C ASN A 131 -9.34 -2.15 19.38
N ALA A 132 -8.84 -3.38 19.45
CA ALA A 132 -9.67 -4.57 19.32
C ALA A 132 -9.97 -5.19 20.70
N LEU A 133 -11.24 -5.46 20.97
CA LEU A 133 -11.74 -6.18 22.12
C LEU A 133 -12.27 -7.53 21.66
N GLN A 134 -11.73 -8.60 22.23
CA GLN A 134 -12.14 -9.97 21.95
C GLN A 134 -12.81 -10.58 23.18
N HIS A 135 -14.06 -10.99 23.03
CA HIS A 135 -14.82 -11.72 24.03
C HIS A 135 -15.45 -12.97 23.42
N ARG A 136 -14.83 -14.13 23.69
CA ARG A 136 -15.24 -15.43 23.13
C ARG A 136 -15.27 -15.39 21.60
N ALA A 137 -16.46 -15.58 21.01
CA ALA A 137 -16.70 -15.53 19.57
C ALA A 137 -16.78 -14.09 19.02
N PHE A 138 -16.98 -13.08 19.88
CA PHE A 138 -17.17 -11.71 19.45
C PHE A 138 -15.85 -10.93 19.43
N ASN A 139 -15.64 -10.18 18.36
CA ASN A 139 -14.52 -9.26 18.20
C ASN A 139 -15.08 -7.90 17.81
N PHE A 140 -14.82 -6.91 18.62
CA PHE A 140 -15.15 -5.52 18.33
C PHE A 140 -13.85 -4.75 18.14
N SER A 141 -13.74 -3.95 17.09
CA SER A 141 -12.56 -3.13 16.84
C SER A 141 -12.94 -1.72 16.48
N LEU A 142 -12.31 -0.77 17.15
CA LEU A 142 -12.41 0.66 16.85
C LEU A 142 -11.09 1.15 16.27
N THR A 143 -11.12 1.73 15.08
CA THR A 143 -9.94 2.22 14.35
C THR A 143 -10.02 3.72 14.21
N ASN A 144 -8.97 4.42 14.66
CA ASN A 144 -8.77 5.84 14.39
C ASN A 144 -7.58 5.97 13.46
N ALA A 145 -7.79 6.45 12.24
CA ALA A 145 -6.74 6.59 11.25
C ALA A 145 -6.57 8.05 10.83
N TYR A 146 -5.34 8.54 10.92
CA TYR A 146 -4.93 9.85 10.44
C TYR A 146 -4.08 9.67 9.19
N ASN A 147 -4.58 10.15 8.06
CA ASN A 147 -3.81 10.28 6.84
C ASN A 147 -3.00 11.58 6.91
N LEU A 148 -1.72 11.50 6.55
CA LEU A 148 -0.82 12.66 6.47
C LEU A 148 -1.30 13.71 5.46
N ASP A 149 -2.20 13.34 4.55
CA ASP A 149 -2.93 14.25 3.65
C ASP A 149 -4.10 14.99 4.36
N LYS A 150 -4.02 15.14 5.69
CA LYS A 150 -4.96 15.88 6.57
C LYS A 150 -6.38 15.32 6.66
N TYR A 151 -6.55 14.02 6.43
CA TYR A 151 -7.85 13.36 6.61
C TYR A 151 -7.85 12.47 7.85
N PHE A 152 -8.86 12.64 8.70
CA PHE A 152 -9.04 11.82 9.89
C PHE A 152 -10.27 10.93 9.76
N MET A 153 -10.09 9.65 10.04
CA MET A 153 -11.07 8.59 9.85
C MET A 153 -11.31 7.88 11.17
N HIS A 154 -12.59 7.61 11.43
CA HIS A 154 -13.04 6.83 12.57
C HIS A 154 -13.85 5.66 12.05
N GLY A 155 -13.24 4.49 12.06
CA GLY A 155 -13.87 3.25 11.67
C GLY A 155 -14.22 2.38 12.87
N GLY A 156 -15.27 1.58 12.73
CA GLY A 156 -15.61 0.54 13.67
C GLY A 156 -15.97 -0.73 12.93
N GLN A 157 -15.56 -1.87 13.47
CA GLN A 157 -15.85 -3.17 12.91
C GLN A 157 -16.29 -4.11 14.03
N PHE A 158 -17.27 -4.92 13.71
CA PHE A 158 -17.78 -6.00 14.53
C PHE A 158 -17.60 -7.31 13.75
N MET A 159 -17.10 -8.33 14.42
CA MET A 159 -16.82 -9.62 13.82
C MET A 159 -17.24 -10.74 14.77
N ILE A 160 -17.98 -11.71 14.25
CA ILE A 160 -18.34 -12.95 14.93
C ILE A 160 -17.47 -14.06 14.34
N LYS A 161 -16.66 -14.69 15.17
CA LYS A 161 -15.81 -15.83 14.82
C LYS A 161 -16.39 -17.13 15.37
N SER A 162 -16.72 -18.03 14.46
CA SER A 162 -17.05 -19.44 14.71
C SER A 162 -15.90 -20.32 14.20
N PRO A 163 -15.70 -21.56 14.71
CA PRO A 163 -14.59 -22.42 14.30
C PRO A 163 -14.42 -22.59 12.77
N ASN A 164 -15.53 -22.57 12.03
CA ASN A 164 -15.53 -22.78 10.58
C ASN A 164 -15.97 -21.54 9.80
N THR A 165 -16.57 -20.54 10.45
CA THR A 165 -17.21 -19.40 9.77
C THR A 165 -16.91 -18.10 10.47
N GLU A 166 -16.63 -17.04 9.73
CA GLU A 166 -16.40 -15.70 10.25
C GLU A 166 -17.31 -14.72 9.50
N PHE A 167 -18.09 -13.96 10.26
CA PHE A 167 -18.90 -12.87 9.73
C PHE A 167 -18.34 -11.55 10.25
N TYR A 168 -18.24 -10.54 9.38
CA TYR A 168 -17.79 -9.21 9.77
C TYR A 168 -18.66 -8.13 9.14
N LEU A 169 -18.91 -7.09 9.91
CA LEU A 169 -19.64 -5.89 9.53
C LEU A 169 -18.84 -4.69 10.05
N GLY A 170 -18.75 -3.62 9.28
CA GLY A 170 -18.11 -2.40 9.77
C GLY A 170 -18.37 -1.18 8.91
N SER A 171 -17.78 -0.08 9.35
CA SER A 171 -17.83 1.23 8.70
C SER A 171 -16.49 1.92 8.91
N ASP A 172 -16.00 2.67 7.91
CA ASP A 172 -14.77 3.47 8.02
C ASP A 172 -15.05 4.93 8.39
N HIS A 173 -16.32 5.33 8.37
CA HIS A 173 -16.80 6.68 8.70
C HIS A 173 -17.94 6.61 9.71
N LEU A 174 -17.70 6.00 10.87
CA LEU A 174 -18.73 5.60 11.84
C LEU A 174 -19.71 6.74 12.20
N PHE A 175 -19.19 7.94 12.48
CA PHE A 175 -20.04 9.09 12.81
C PHE A 175 -20.87 9.57 11.62
N LYS A 176 -20.27 9.70 10.44
CA LYS A 176 -20.96 10.18 9.24
C LYS A 176 -21.99 9.16 8.75
N SER A 177 -21.66 7.87 8.75
CA SER A 177 -22.59 6.77 8.46
C SER A 177 -23.77 6.76 9.42
N TYR A 178 -23.54 7.01 10.72
CA TYR A 178 -24.61 7.13 11.71
C TYR A 178 -25.55 8.32 11.43
N TYR A 179 -25.00 9.50 11.12
CA TYR A 179 -25.81 10.67 10.77
C TYR A 179 -26.62 10.47 9.49
N VAL A 180 -26.04 9.85 8.46
CA VAL A 180 -26.76 9.51 7.22
C VAL A 180 -27.88 8.51 7.50
N ALA A 181 -27.62 7.44 8.26
CA ALA A 181 -28.64 6.46 8.62
C ALA A 181 -29.79 7.10 9.45
N LYS A 182 -29.46 8.03 10.35
CA LYS A 182 -30.45 8.78 11.12
C LYS A 182 -31.24 9.74 10.24
N GLY A 183 -30.59 10.45 9.31
CA GLY A 183 -31.24 11.33 8.33
C GLY A 183 -32.25 10.57 7.46
N LEU A 184 -31.88 9.38 6.98
CA LEU A 184 -32.76 8.49 6.21
C LEU A 184 -33.97 8.01 7.03
N LYS A 185 -33.79 7.71 8.32
CA LYS A 185 -34.89 7.26 9.19
C LYS A 185 -35.83 8.38 9.62
N THR A 186 -35.32 9.62 9.71
CA THR A 186 -36.07 10.78 10.22
C THR A 186 -36.56 11.69 9.09
N GLU A 187 -36.38 11.30 7.83
CA GLU A 187 -36.73 12.05 6.61
C GLU A 187 -36.25 13.52 6.64
N ASN A 188 -35.10 13.77 7.27
CA ASN A 188 -34.62 15.13 7.50
C ASN A 188 -33.18 15.26 7.02
N GLU A 189 -33.03 15.92 5.88
CA GLU A 189 -31.76 16.09 5.14
C GLU A 189 -30.77 17.01 5.87
N HIS A 190 -31.20 17.72 6.92
CA HIS A 190 -30.37 18.66 7.69
C HIS A 190 -29.70 18.05 8.93
N ILE A 191 -29.80 16.73 9.13
CA ILE A 191 -29.17 16.05 10.27
C ILE A 191 -27.70 15.72 9.96
N GLY A 192 -26.85 16.76 9.94
CA GLY A 192 -25.39 16.62 9.85
C GLY A 192 -24.68 17.90 9.40
N LYS A 193 -23.59 18.29 10.08
CA LYS A 193 -22.71 19.39 9.63
C LYS A 193 -21.53 18.82 8.83
N GLY A 194 -21.48 19.07 7.52
CA GLY A 194 -20.33 18.76 6.64
C GLY A 194 -20.57 17.68 5.58
N ASN A 195 -19.53 17.37 4.78
CA ASN A 195 -19.61 16.44 3.63
C ASN A 195 -20.16 15.06 4.03
N THR A 196 -21.23 14.65 3.32
CA THR A 196 -21.88 13.35 3.41
C THR A 196 -20.92 12.25 2.95
N ALA A 197 -20.48 11.39 3.86
CA ALA A 197 -19.70 10.21 3.52
C ALA A 197 -20.12 9.04 4.42
N ALA A 198 -20.89 8.11 3.87
CA ALA A 198 -21.23 6.87 4.53
C ALA A 198 -20.45 5.73 3.90
N SER A 199 -19.91 4.82 4.73
CA SER A 199 -19.35 3.56 4.26
C SER A 199 -19.82 2.44 5.16
N VAL A 200 -20.33 1.36 4.56
CA VAL A 200 -20.71 0.14 5.29
C VAL A 200 -20.15 -1.03 4.49
N TYR A 201 -19.47 -1.94 5.16
CA TYR A 201 -18.97 -3.15 4.55
C TYR A 201 -19.41 -4.37 5.34
N LEU A 202 -19.72 -5.43 4.62
CA LEU A 202 -20.15 -6.71 5.11
C LEU A 202 -19.29 -7.78 4.47
N GLY A 203 -18.96 -8.82 5.23
CA GLY A 203 -18.32 -9.96 4.63
C GLY A 203 -18.44 -11.23 5.44
N PHE A 204 -18.25 -12.31 4.70
CA PHE A 204 -18.44 -13.67 5.14
C PHE A 204 -17.24 -14.48 4.70
N SER A 205 -16.70 -15.29 5.60
CA SER A 205 -15.55 -16.15 5.37
C SER A 205 -15.87 -17.54 5.90
N LEU A 206 -15.69 -18.55 5.06
CA LEU A 206 -15.92 -19.95 5.39
C LEU A 206 -14.61 -20.70 5.20
N LYS A 207 -14.15 -21.35 6.27
CA LYS A 207 -12.87 -22.08 6.30
C LYS A 207 -13.15 -23.57 6.10
N PHE A 208 -12.68 -24.09 4.96
CA PHE A 208 -12.76 -25.50 4.62
C PHE A 208 -11.40 -26.19 4.82
N GLY A 209 -11.38 -27.33 5.50
CA GLY A 209 -10.21 -28.21 5.62
C GLY A 209 -9.29 -27.94 6.83
N ARG A 210 -8.34 -28.85 7.05
CA ARG A 210 -7.30 -28.75 8.08
C ARG A 210 -6.13 -27.92 7.55
N VAL A 211 -5.55 -27.06 8.39
CA VAL A 211 -4.30 -26.34 8.07
C VAL A 211 -3.15 -27.35 8.01
N GLN A 212 -2.85 -27.86 6.83
CA GLN A 212 -1.70 -28.72 6.58
C GLN A 212 -0.44 -27.83 6.46
N GLN A 213 0.44 -27.87 7.46
CA GLN A 213 1.74 -27.21 7.37
C GLN A 213 2.64 -27.99 6.40
N ARG A 214 2.84 -27.45 5.19
CA ARG A 214 3.94 -27.87 4.30
C ARG A 214 5.14 -26.96 4.54
N TRP A 215 6.35 -27.36 4.14
CA TRP A 215 7.58 -26.56 4.25
C TRP A 215 7.44 -25.12 3.70
N GLN A 216 6.56 -24.90 2.71
CA GLN A 216 6.25 -23.58 2.14
C GLN A 216 5.34 -22.70 3.04
N ASN A 217 4.60 -23.30 3.96
CA ASN A 217 3.68 -22.65 4.90
C ASN A 217 4.14 -22.79 6.36
N ALA A 218 5.39 -23.21 6.58
CA ALA A 218 5.95 -23.36 7.92
C ALA A 218 6.21 -21.98 8.53
N SER A 219 5.55 -21.69 9.65
CA SER A 219 5.72 -20.42 10.39
C SER A 219 7.10 -20.31 11.07
N ILE A 220 7.83 -21.41 11.14
CA ILE A 220 9.17 -21.53 11.71
C ILE A 220 9.99 -22.35 10.72
N ILE A 221 10.95 -21.71 10.06
CA ILE A 221 12.01 -22.43 9.35
C ILE A 221 12.99 -22.86 10.45
N PRO A 222 13.23 -24.16 10.67
CA PRO A 222 14.23 -24.60 11.63
C PRO A 222 15.60 -24.10 11.15
N MET A 223 16.08 -23.03 11.78
CA MET A 223 17.46 -22.60 11.63
C MET A 223 18.28 -23.43 12.60
N ASP A 224 19.26 -24.13 12.08
CA ASP A 224 20.31 -24.78 12.86
C ASP A 224 20.86 -23.76 13.88
N ASP A 225 20.72 -24.06 15.18
CA ASP A 225 21.01 -23.17 16.31
C ASP A 225 22.46 -22.63 16.30
N LYS A 226 23.33 -23.26 15.50
CA LYS A 226 24.73 -22.86 15.32
C LYS A 226 24.93 -21.67 14.38
N LYS A 227 23.94 -21.27 13.57
CA LYS A 227 24.08 -20.19 12.57
C LYS A 227 23.24 -18.96 12.92
N VAL A 228 23.91 -17.94 13.45
CA VAL A 228 23.33 -16.61 13.68
C VAL A 228 22.72 -16.07 12.38
N GLY A 229 21.40 -15.86 12.39
CA GLY A 229 20.62 -15.37 11.25
C GLY A 229 21.14 -14.05 10.67
N PHE A 230 20.95 -13.86 9.37
CA PHE A 230 21.45 -12.69 8.62
C PHE A 230 21.10 -11.36 9.30
N PHE A 231 19.84 -11.16 9.68
CA PHE A 231 19.41 -9.92 10.35
C PHE A 231 20.02 -9.73 11.74
N LYS A 232 20.16 -10.80 12.53
CA LYS A 232 20.85 -10.75 13.84
C LYS A 232 22.34 -10.41 13.65
N ARG A 233 22.97 -10.88 12.58
CA ARG A 233 24.37 -10.58 12.21
C ARG A 233 24.55 -9.12 11.79
N VAL A 234 23.65 -8.58 10.98
CA VAL A 234 23.66 -7.17 10.57
C VAL A 234 23.38 -6.27 11.77
N PHE A 235 22.39 -6.60 12.60
CA PHE A 235 22.07 -5.84 13.80
C PHE A 235 23.21 -5.84 14.83
N LEU A 236 23.85 -7.00 15.07
CA LEU A 236 25.03 -7.08 15.95
C LEU A 236 26.23 -6.30 15.40
N LYS A 237 26.42 -6.24 14.08
CA LYS A 237 27.48 -5.43 13.47
C LYS A 237 27.23 -3.93 13.63
N ILE A 238 25.98 -3.48 13.54
CA ILE A 238 25.64 -2.06 13.61
C ILE A 238 25.60 -1.55 15.05
N PHE A 239 25.05 -2.34 15.99
CA PHE A 239 24.76 -1.85 17.35
C PHE A 239 25.77 -2.31 18.42
N LYS A 240 26.66 -3.27 18.13
CA LYS A 240 27.68 -3.71 19.09
C LYS A 240 28.99 -2.94 18.87
N LYS A 241 29.02 -1.69 19.32
CA LYS A 241 30.24 -0.88 19.43
C LYS A 241 31.22 -1.62 20.37
N LYS A 242 32.43 -1.92 19.88
CA LYS A 242 33.51 -2.60 20.64
C LYS A 242 33.69 -1.96 22.02
N LYS A 243 33.48 -2.71 23.11
CA LYS A 243 34.15 -2.40 24.38
C LYS A 243 35.65 -2.54 24.11
N LYS A 244 36.41 -1.44 24.20
CA LYS A 244 37.87 -1.50 24.30
C LYS A 244 38.20 -2.28 25.59
N PRO A 245 39.10 -3.27 25.57
CA PRO A 245 39.68 -3.76 26.81
C PRO A 245 40.63 -2.67 27.34
N GLY A 246 40.28 -2.04 28.46
CA GLY A 246 41.29 -1.59 29.43
C GLY A 246 41.87 -2.85 30.07
N GLY A 247 43.17 -2.99 30.30
CA GLY A 247 44.04 -2.01 30.94
C GLY A 247 43.95 -2.25 32.45
N GLN A 248 44.76 -3.20 32.94
CA GLN A 248 45.13 -3.52 34.34
C GLN A 248 45.69 -4.95 34.32
N ASP A 249 46.72 -5.35 35.06
CA ASP A 249 47.83 -4.68 35.73
C ASP A 249 48.76 -5.85 36.07
N GLU A 250 50.06 -5.61 36.02
CA GLU A 250 51.11 -6.51 36.47
C GLU A 250 50.90 -6.87 37.95
N ARG A 251 50.83 -8.17 38.29
CA ARG A 251 51.46 -8.84 39.46
C ARG A 251 51.43 -10.36 39.28
N GLU A 252 52.55 -10.91 38.82
CA GLU A 252 53.36 -11.93 39.51
C GLU A 252 54.70 -12.07 38.77
#